data_AF-H0EZF5-F1
#
_entry.id   AF-H0EZF5-F1
#
_cell.length_a   1.000
_cell.length_b   1.000
_cell.length_c   1.000
_cell.angle_alpha   90.00
_cell.angle_beta   90.00
_cell.angle_gamma   90.00
#
_symmetry.space_group_name_H-M   'P 1'
#
loop_
_entity.id
_entity.type
_entity.pdbx_description
1 polymer ?
#
loop_
_entity_poly.entity_id
_entity_poly.type
_entity_poly.pdbx_seq_one_letter_code
_entity_poly.pdbx_strand_id
1 'polypeptide(L)'
;MVGNAVSTAFGGLLALAIAGIKSSNEYHPWRWIFIIEGCMTVGVTALVFPFMSDWPQSAKWLTAEEKAVLADRIKQHGIVGKMDTLNSKSLKRILFDWKIYVVVAIFAPTIIKQFEPTSSARHVQALVIPIFVAATAGCLAAAYASDKLKHRASFALFGYVLIIIGASILINQQHVSTKVKYGSLYFMAVGGYISLPMLWTMLVNNISGSYKIGYAIAMEVGLGNFGGIAKSKSIHIAIVGGGIGGVVLAIALSKFPNLTFTIFESRSAFGEIGAGLGFGANSHLAMKLISPLIWKNYKKRASFNGWPEKEDVWFDFTVGEKGEGWEGKRIAEVKMEDGVTQSTCHRAHFLEELVRLLPEGYDVQFNKKLVGVDQSSEKVSLKFADGTESFADAVVGCDGIRSATRGFVYDDPKLVSPRFTGKVAYRGLVPMAKTEAVLGKEKANNRHMYLGHGGHVLTFPVGKGMMMNVVAFADSQSDTWEESVVKIMELIQGPDVWAIFEHPEVPSFHESRVCLLGDAAHATSPHFGQGAGMALEDAYVLSNLLGSCKSRDEIEKAFDAYDSVRVPRALKVTAMSRKQGELLDMKEEESGDDLEKIASSLNKEVRWIWDADLRAHLKEAVEVFEKIDTES
;
A
#
# COMPACT_ATOMS: atom_id res chain seq x y z
N MET A 1 -9.71 -16.27 35.35
CA MET A 1 -9.25 -16.59 33.98
C MET A 1 -10.21 -17.51 33.23
N VAL A 2 -10.67 -18.63 33.79
CA VAL A 2 -11.79 -19.41 33.20
C VAL A 2 -13.01 -18.53 32.95
N GLY A 3 -13.41 -17.71 33.93
CA GLY A 3 -14.49 -16.73 33.75
C GLY A 3 -14.22 -15.71 32.64
N ASN A 4 -12.97 -15.36 32.36
CA ASN A 4 -12.60 -14.46 31.25
C ASN A 4 -12.74 -15.18 29.89
N ALA A 5 -12.26 -16.42 29.78
CA ALA A 5 -12.44 -17.24 28.57
C ALA A 5 -13.93 -17.48 28.25
N VAL A 6 -14.73 -17.79 29.28
CA VAL A 6 -16.19 -17.96 29.19
C VAL A 6 -16.87 -16.63 28.85
N SER A 7 -16.48 -15.52 29.49
CA SER A 7 -16.98 -14.19 29.18
C SER A 7 -16.66 -13.77 27.75
N THR A 8 -15.48 -14.14 27.23
CA THR A 8 -15.07 -13.83 25.85
C THR A 8 -15.85 -14.68 24.85
N ALA A 9 -16.09 -15.97 25.15
CA ALA A 9 -16.95 -16.83 24.32
C ALA A 9 -18.40 -16.33 24.31
N PHE A 10 -18.93 -15.95 25.48
CA PHE A 10 -20.27 -15.39 25.62
C PHE A 10 -20.39 -14.01 24.97
N GLY A 11 -19.39 -13.14 25.15
CA GLY A 11 -19.31 -11.83 24.48
C GLY A 11 -19.24 -11.97 22.96
N GLY A 12 -18.52 -12.96 22.42
CA GLY A 12 -18.53 -13.29 21.00
C GLY A 12 -19.91 -13.71 20.48
N LEU A 13 -20.64 -14.54 21.24
CA LEU A 13 -22.03 -14.93 20.96
C LEU A 13 -22.98 -13.72 21.01
N LEU A 14 -22.83 -12.87 22.02
CA LEU A 14 -23.64 -11.67 22.21
C LEU A 14 -23.38 -10.66 21.09
N ALA A 15 -22.12 -10.42 20.73
CA ALA A 15 -21.72 -9.58 19.60
C ALA A 15 -22.27 -10.11 18.27
N LEU A 16 -22.28 -11.44 18.06
CA LEU A 16 -22.89 -12.07 16.89
C LEU A 16 -24.40 -11.79 16.81
N ALA A 17 -25.10 -11.88 17.94
CA ALA A 17 -26.54 -11.59 18.04
C ALA A 17 -26.84 -10.10 17.81
N ILE A 18 -26.07 -9.21 18.44
CA ILE A 18 -26.24 -7.74 18.36
C ILE A 18 -25.88 -7.20 16.97
N ALA A 19 -24.91 -7.81 16.27
CA ALA A 19 -24.53 -7.42 14.90
C ALA A 19 -25.70 -7.50 13.89
N GLY A 20 -26.84 -8.12 14.26
CA GLY A 20 -28.05 -8.21 13.43
C GLY A 20 -29.11 -7.16 13.70
N ILE A 21 -28.94 -6.32 14.72
CA ILE A 21 -29.92 -5.32 15.08
C ILE A 21 -29.96 -4.25 13.99
N LYS A 22 -31.09 -4.18 13.26
CA LYS A 22 -31.46 -3.04 12.42
C LYS A 22 -32.34 -2.14 13.27
N SER A 23 -31.78 -1.06 13.80
CA SER A 23 -32.51 -0.16 14.70
C SER A 23 -33.05 1.06 13.94
N SER A 24 -34.27 1.47 14.27
CA SER A 24 -35.00 2.59 13.63
C SER A 24 -34.46 3.98 13.98
N ASN A 25 -33.45 4.05 14.83
CA ASN A 25 -32.82 5.25 15.39
C ASN A 25 -31.41 5.52 14.84
N GLU A 26 -31.09 5.00 13.64
CA GLU A 26 -29.83 5.22 12.90
C GLU A 26 -28.53 4.79 13.61
N TYR A 27 -28.60 4.14 14.76
CA TYR A 27 -27.41 3.69 15.47
C TYR A 27 -26.76 2.49 14.78
N HIS A 28 -25.47 2.61 14.52
CA HIS A 28 -24.67 1.49 14.01
C HIS A 28 -24.66 0.33 15.03
N PRO A 29 -24.72 -0.95 14.57
CA PRO A 29 -24.83 -2.12 15.45
C PRO A 29 -23.74 -2.23 16.55
N TRP A 30 -22.54 -1.69 16.32
CA TRP A 30 -21.47 -1.71 17.31
C TRP A 30 -21.78 -0.88 18.56
N ARG A 31 -22.59 0.20 18.44
CA ARG A 31 -22.99 1.03 19.59
C ARG A 31 -23.91 0.27 20.54
N TRP A 32 -24.78 -0.57 19.99
CA TRP A 32 -25.67 -1.43 20.77
C TRP A 32 -24.91 -2.46 21.59
N ILE A 33 -23.72 -2.90 21.15
CA ILE A 33 -22.86 -3.78 21.95
C ILE A 33 -22.50 -3.09 23.27
N PHE A 34 -21.98 -1.86 23.20
CA PHE A 34 -21.61 -1.09 24.39
C PHE A 34 -22.79 -0.75 25.28
N ILE A 35 -23.95 -0.41 24.71
CA ILE A 35 -25.15 -0.08 25.49
C ILE A 35 -25.67 -1.33 26.21
N ILE A 36 -25.82 -2.45 25.51
CA ILE A 36 -26.38 -3.68 26.08
C ILE A 36 -25.42 -4.28 27.11
N GLU A 37 -24.14 -4.44 26.76
CA GLU A 37 -23.13 -4.97 27.69
C GLU A 37 -22.93 -4.02 28.88
N GLY A 38 -22.89 -2.70 28.63
CA GLY A 38 -22.73 -1.69 29.66
C GLY A 38 -23.91 -1.68 30.65
N CYS A 39 -25.15 -1.65 30.16
CA CYS A 39 -26.35 -1.67 31.01
C CYS A 39 -26.46 -2.97 31.81
N MET A 40 -26.18 -4.12 31.18
CA MET A 40 -26.15 -5.40 31.90
C MET A 40 -25.10 -5.41 33.00
N THR A 41 -23.90 -4.89 32.71
CA THR A 41 -22.80 -4.80 33.70
C THR A 41 -23.20 -3.91 34.87
N VAL A 42 -23.74 -2.72 34.59
CA VAL A 42 -24.24 -1.79 35.63
C VAL A 42 -25.32 -2.45 36.49
N GLY A 43 -26.26 -3.17 35.88
CA GLY A 43 -27.31 -3.91 36.59
C GLY A 43 -26.76 -4.99 37.52
N VAL A 44 -25.85 -5.82 37.01
CA VAL A 44 -25.19 -6.87 37.82
C VAL A 44 -24.36 -6.25 38.94
N THR A 45 -23.61 -5.18 38.67
CA THR A 45 -22.85 -4.47 39.71
C THR A 45 -23.78 -3.93 40.78
N ALA A 46 -24.89 -3.28 40.42
CA ALA A 46 -25.86 -2.77 41.40
C ALA A 46 -26.47 -3.89 42.27
N LEU A 47 -26.72 -5.07 41.69
CA LEU A 47 -27.22 -6.24 42.41
C LEU A 47 -26.19 -6.85 43.36
N VAL A 48 -24.92 -6.93 42.95
CA VAL A 48 -23.84 -7.59 43.72
C VAL A 48 -23.19 -6.66 44.73
N PHE A 49 -23.20 -5.34 44.49
CA PHE A 49 -22.55 -4.33 45.33
C PHE A 49 -22.89 -4.44 46.83
N PRO A 50 -24.17 -4.66 47.25
CA PRO A 50 -24.51 -4.80 48.67
C PRO A 50 -23.90 -6.04 49.35
N PHE A 51 -23.47 -7.03 48.57
CA PHE A 51 -22.95 -8.31 49.06
C PHE A 51 -21.41 -8.39 49.00
N MET A 52 -20.73 -7.44 48.36
CA MET A 52 -19.28 -7.38 48.38
C MET A 52 -18.77 -6.94 49.75
N SER A 53 -17.73 -7.61 50.25
CA SER A 53 -17.11 -7.32 51.54
C SER A 53 -15.59 -7.30 51.37
N ASP A 54 -14.96 -6.19 51.74
CA ASP A 54 -13.50 -6.01 51.55
C ASP A 54 -12.67 -6.98 52.40
N TRP A 55 -13.15 -7.31 53.59
CA TRP A 55 -12.49 -8.19 54.55
C TRP A 55 -13.52 -9.06 55.28
N PRO A 56 -13.12 -10.25 55.79
CA PRO A 56 -14.03 -11.10 56.59
C PRO A 56 -14.69 -10.35 57.75
N GLN A 57 -14.01 -9.35 58.32
CA GLN A 57 -14.54 -8.54 59.42
C GLN A 57 -15.69 -7.63 58.98
N SER A 58 -15.63 -7.06 57.76
CA SER A 58 -16.66 -6.19 57.20
C SER A 58 -17.83 -6.95 56.58
N ALA A 59 -17.72 -8.27 56.44
CA ALA A 59 -18.79 -9.11 55.93
C ALA A 59 -20.01 -9.11 56.86
N LYS A 60 -21.16 -8.67 56.34
CA LYS A 60 -22.43 -8.61 57.09
C LYS A 60 -23.11 -9.96 57.25
N TRP A 61 -22.68 -10.96 56.49
CA TRP A 61 -23.29 -12.29 56.40
C TRP A 61 -22.55 -13.38 57.19
N LEU A 62 -21.41 -13.06 57.80
CA LEU A 62 -20.63 -13.99 58.63
C LEU A 62 -20.95 -13.81 60.12
N THR A 63 -21.07 -14.93 60.84
CA THR A 63 -21.19 -14.95 62.31
C THR A 63 -19.87 -14.55 62.99
N ALA A 64 -19.93 -14.18 64.27
CA ALA A 64 -18.74 -13.78 65.03
C ALA A 64 -17.70 -14.91 65.15
N GLU A 65 -18.16 -16.16 65.30
CA GLU A 65 -17.27 -17.34 65.34
C GLU A 65 -16.61 -17.60 63.99
N GLU A 66 -17.34 -17.50 62.88
CA GLU A 66 -16.76 -17.68 61.53
C GLU A 66 -15.73 -16.58 61.22
N LYS A 67 -16.01 -15.33 61.62
CA LYS A 67 -15.04 -14.23 61.51
C LYS A 67 -13.78 -14.50 62.32
N ALA A 68 -13.90 -15.07 63.52
CA ALA A 68 -12.76 -15.41 64.37
C ALA A 68 -11.93 -16.56 63.77
N VAL A 69 -12.58 -17.62 63.27
CA VAL A 69 -11.92 -18.75 62.59
C VAL A 69 -11.20 -18.28 61.31
N LEU A 70 -11.82 -17.41 60.52
CA LEU A 70 -11.20 -16.83 59.32
C LEU A 70 -10.02 -15.93 59.68
N ALA A 71 -10.13 -15.12 60.73
CA ALA A 71 -9.02 -14.30 61.22
C ALA A 71 -7.84 -15.15 61.72
N ASP A 72 -8.12 -16.26 62.38
CA ASP A 72 -7.09 -17.19 62.86
C ASP A 72 -6.44 -17.98 61.72
N ARG A 73 -7.22 -18.45 60.74
CA ARG A 73 -6.67 -19.05 59.50
C ARG A 73 -5.80 -18.08 58.71
N ILE A 74 -6.21 -16.82 58.60
CA ILE A 74 -5.41 -15.77 57.93
C ILE A 74 -4.11 -15.50 58.71
N LYS A 75 -4.11 -15.65 60.05
CA LYS A 75 -2.88 -15.58 60.85
C LYS A 75 -1.97 -16.81 60.67
N GLN A 76 -2.53 -18.01 60.63
CA GLN A 76 -1.79 -19.27 60.53
C GLN A 76 -1.26 -19.55 59.11
N HIS A 77 -2.03 -19.20 58.07
CA HIS A 77 -1.70 -19.38 56.65
C HIS A 77 -1.37 -18.07 55.93
N GLY A 78 -1.22 -16.97 56.68
CA GLY A 78 -0.96 -15.65 56.13
C GLY A 78 0.36 -15.59 55.38
N ILE A 79 0.35 -14.83 54.29
CA ILE A 79 1.52 -14.56 53.44
C ILE A 79 2.64 -14.00 54.34
N VAL A 80 3.80 -14.67 54.34
CA VAL A 80 4.98 -14.29 55.13
C VAL A 80 5.42 -12.87 54.74
N GLY A 81 5.16 -11.89 55.61
CA GLY A 81 5.59 -10.50 55.48
C GLY A 81 4.44 -9.48 55.46
N LYS A 82 4.14 -8.87 56.61
CA LYS A 82 3.30 -7.67 56.70
C LYS A 82 4.04 -6.48 56.12
N MET A 83 3.70 -6.09 54.88
CA MET A 83 4.05 -4.78 54.36
C MET A 83 2.79 -3.91 54.35
N ASP A 84 2.29 -3.58 55.56
CA ASP A 84 1.00 -2.92 55.76
C ASP A 84 1.08 -1.39 55.53
N THR A 85 2.27 -0.84 55.25
CA THR A 85 2.48 0.60 55.02
C THR A 85 3.17 0.88 53.68
N LEU A 86 2.53 1.76 52.89
CA LEU A 86 3.05 2.28 51.63
C LEU A 86 3.94 3.50 51.90
N ASN A 87 5.20 3.28 52.24
CA ASN A 87 6.21 4.35 52.39
C ASN A 87 7.18 4.36 51.20
N SER A 88 8.02 5.40 51.08
CA SER A 88 8.98 5.55 49.96
C SER A 88 9.93 4.34 49.79
N LYS A 89 10.33 3.68 50.89
CA LYS A 89 11.17 2.47 50.83
C LYS A 89 10.39 1.26 50.33
N SER A 90 9.15 1.07 50.79
CA SER A 90 8.23 0.05 50.29
C SER A 90 7.94 0.25 48.80
N LEU A 91 7.70 1.49 48.38
CA LEU A 91 7.43 1.84 46.98
C LEU A 91 8.62 1.51 46.07
N LYS A 92 9.85 1.86 46.44
CA LYS A 92 11.05 1.46 45.68
C LYS A 92 11.18 -0.07 45.55
N ARG A 93 10.89 -0.82 46.61
CA ARG A 93 10.90 -2.31 46.58
C ARG A 93 9.80 -2.94 45.74
N ILE A 94 8.71 -2.21 45.51
CA ILE A 94 7.64 -2.61 44.60
C ILE A 94 8.06 -2.30 43.15
N LEU A 95 8.49 -1.07 42.87
CA LEU A 95 8.83 -0.62 41.52
C LEU A 95 10.01 -1.35 40.90
N PHE A 96 11.02 -1.75 41.68
CA PHE A 96 12.24 -2.39 41.16
C PHE A 96 12.31 -3.90 41.40
N ASP A 97 11.20 -4.57 41.77
CA ASP A 97 11.21 -6.03 41.82
C ASP A 97 11.13 -6.61 40.41
N TRP A 98 12.26 -7.15 39.94
CA TRP A 98 12.39 -7.74 38.61
C TRP A 98 11.35 -8.82 38.32
N LYS A 99 10.84 -9.53 39.35
CA LYS A 99 9.84 -10.60 39.19
C LYS A 99 8.53 -10.09 38.58
N ILE A 100 8.20 -8.81 38.73
CA ILE A 100 6.96 -8.19 38.26
C ILE A 100 6.97 -7.97 36.74
N TYR A 101 8.15 -7.91 36.12
CA TYR A 101 8.31 -7.49 34.72
C TYR A 101 8.53 -8.66 33.74
N VAL A 102 8.56 -9.90 34.21
CA VAL A 102 8.82 -11.10 33.37
C VAL A 102 7.50 -11.72 32.92
N VAL A 103 6.69 -11.01 32.14
CA VAL A 103 5.43 -11.55 31.58
C VAL A 103 5.12 -10.89 30.25
N VAL A 104 4.82 -11.69 29.21
CA VAL A 104 4.48 -11.24 27.85
C VAL A 104 3.10 -11.79 27.47
N ALA A 105 2.25 -10.95 26.87
CA ALA A 105 0.91 -11.32 26.40
C ALA A 105 0.77 -11.20 24.87
N ILE A 106 -0.14 -11.98 24.28
CA ILE A 106 -0.41 -12.06 22.82
C ILE A 106 -1.92 -11.89 22.58
N PHE A 107 -2.31 -11.22 21.49
CA PHE A 107 -3.70 -10.89 21.14
C PHE A 107 -4.20 -11.67 19.89
N ALA A 108 -5.26 -12.48 20.05
CA ALA A 108 -5.73 -13.45 19.04
C ALA A 108 -6.69 -12.93 17.92
N PRO A 109 -7.63 -12.00 18.17
CA PRO A 109 -8.63 -11.59 17.16
C PRO A 109 -8.04 -10.95 15.90
N THR A 110 -6.93 -10.23 16.04
CA THR A 110 -6.23 -9.56 14.95
C THR A 110 -5.63 -10.55 13.94
N ILE A 111 -5.29 -11.75 14.41
CA ILE A 111 -4.60 -12.77 13.63
C ILE A 111 -5.58 -13.47 12.68
N ILE A 112 -6.82 -13.76 13.12
CA ILE A 112 -7.82 -14.45 12.28
C ILE A 112 -8.29 -13.57 11.11
N LYS A 113 -8.44 -12.26 11.34
CA LYS A 113 -8.84 -11.32 10.28
C LYS A 113 -7.78 -11.19 9.17
N GLN A 114 -6.52 -11.54 9.45
CA GLN A 114 -5.47 -11.62 8.43
C GLN A 114 -5.55 -12.87 7.55
N PHE A 115 -6.19 -13.95 8.02
CA PHE A 115 -6.23 -15.23 7.29
C PHE A 115 -7.42 -15.39 6.35
N GLU A 116 -8.54 -14.72 6.65
CA GLU A 116 -9.71 -14.68 5.76
C GLU A 116 -10.24 -13.24 5.63
N PRO A 117 -9.56 -12.38 4.86
CA PRO A 117 -9.89 -10.95 4.76
C PRO A 117 -11.26 -10.68 4.13
N THR A 118 -11.83 -11.65 3.39
CA THR A 118 -13.18 -11.57 2.79
C THR A 118 -14.29 -12.04 3.71
N SER A 119 -13.95 -12.66 4.85
CA SER A 119 -14.93 -13.19 5.79
C SER A 119 -15.52 -12.05 6.62
N SER A 120 -16.85 -11.94 6.62
CA SER A 120 -17.55 -10.92 7.41
C SER A 120 -17.10 -10.95 8.87
N ALA A 121 -17.12 -9.80 9.55
CA ALA A 121 -16.80 -9.72 10.98
C ALA A 121 -17.60 -10.75 11.81
N ARG A 122 -18.83 -11.08 11.39
CA ARG A 122 -19.65 -12.15 11.97
C ARG A 122 -19.03 -13.54 11.82
N HIS A 123 -18.56 -13.89 10.63
CA HIS A 123 -17.96 -15.20 10.38
C HIS A 123 -16.67 -15.37 11.19
N VAL A 124 -15.84 -14.32 11.23
CA VAL A 124 -14.62 -14.28 12.06
C VAL A 124 -14.97 -14.48 13.54
N GLN A 125 -15.98 -13.78 14.07
CA GLN A 125 -16.43 -13.97 15.46
C GLN A 125 -16.98 -15.38 15.73
N ALA A 126 -17.66 -16.00 14.77
CA ALA A 126 -18.15 -17.36 14.91
C ALA A 126 -17.02 -18.40 14.99
N LEU A 127 -15.98 -18.24 14.16
CA LEU A 127 -14.78 -19.10 14.19
C LEU A 127 -13.96 -18.94 15.48
N VAL A 128 -14.09 -17.80 16.15
CA VAL A 128 -13.37 -17.55 17.41
C VAL A 128 -13.97 -18.32 18.59
N ILE A 129 -15.28 -18.57 18.59
CA ILE A 129 -15.99 -19.20 19.73
C ILE A 129 -15.43 -20.60 20.09
N PRO A 130 -15.29 -21.55 19.14
CA PRO A 130 -14.76 -22.88 19.44
C PRO A 130 -13.33 -22.88 20.02
N ILE A 131 -12.50 -21.92 19.60
CA ILE A 131 -11.13 -21.75 20.11
C ILE A 131 -11.19 -21.40 21.61
N PHE A 132 -12.04 -20.47 22.01
CA PHE A 132 -12.19 -20.08 23.41
C PHE A 132 -12.85 -21.16 24.28
N VAL A 133 -13.76 -21.95 23.71
CA VAL A 133 -14.31 -23.14 24.41
C VAL A 133 -13.19 -24.15 24.71
N ALA A 134 -12.34 -24.44 23.73
CA ALA A 134 -11.18 -25.31 23.92
C ALA A 134 -10.19 -24.74 24.94
N ALA A 135 -9.89 -23.43 24.87
CA ALA A 135 -9.05 -22.75 25.83
C ALA A 135 -9.62 -22.79 27.25
N THR A 136 -10.94 -22.68 27.41
CA THR A 136 -11.65 -22.81 28.69
C THR A 136 -11.46 -24.21 29.28
N ALA A 137 -11.71 -25.24 28.48
CA ALA A 137 -11.55 -26.63 28.90
C ALA A 137 -10.09 -26.94 29.28
N GLY A 138 -9.14 -26.50 28.46
CA GLY A 138 -7.70 -26.67 28.72
C GLY A 138 -7.26 -25.96 30.01
N CYS A 139 -7.71 -24.71 30.21
CA CYS A 139 -7.43 -23.94 31.42
C CYS A 139 -8.00 -24.62 32.68
N LEU A 140 -9.23 -25.13 32.64
CA LEU A 140 -9.86 -25.83 33.77
C LEU A 140 -9.12 -27.12 34.11
N ALA A 141 -8.82 -27.94 33.10
CA ALA A 141 -8.10 -29.19 33.28
C ALA A 141 -6.70 -28.96 33.85
N ALA A 142 -5.97 -27.98 33.31
CA ALA A 142 -4.64 -27.62 33.80
C ALA A 142 -4.68 -27.04 35.22
N ALA A 143 -5.68 -26.23 35.56
CA ALA A 143 -5.85 -25.71 36.92
C ALA A 143 -6.10 -26.83 37.93
N TYR A 144 -7.06 -27.71 37.63
CA TYR A 144 -7.38 -28.86 38.49
C TYR A 144 -6.17 -29.80 38.67
N ALA A 145 -5.50 -30.15 37.56
CA ALA A 145 -4.33 -31.03 37.60
C ALA A 145 -3.15 -30.37 38.32
N SER A 146 -2.92 -29.07 38.11
CA SER A 146 -1.86 -28.33 38.77
C SER A 146 -2.05 -28.25 40.29
N ASP A 147 -3.29 -28.10 40.76
CA ASP A 147 -3.57 -28.09 42.20
C ASP A 147 -3.41 -29.49 42.81
N LYS A 148 -3.85 -30.53 42.10
CA LYS A 148 -3.69 -31.93 42.54
C LYS A 148 -2.22 -32.36 42.62
N LEU A 149 -1.41 -31.96 41.64
CA LEU A 149 0.02 -32.30 41.56
C LEU A 149 0.94 -31.30 42.28
N LYS A 150 0.38 -30.17 42.75
CA LYS A 150 1.13 -29.09 43.42
C LYS A 150 2.33 -28.56 42.64
N HIS A 151 2.28 -28.59 41.31
CA HIS A 151 3.43 -28.27 40.45
C HIS A 151 3.11 -27.30 39.30
N ARG A 152 2.86 -26.03 39.64
CA ARG A 152 2.38 -24.98 38.71
C ARG A 152 3.35 -24.63 37.58
N ALA A 153 4.66 -24.68 37.84
CA ALA A 153 5.68 -24.30 36.85
C ALA A 153 5.65 -25.19 35.60
N SER A 154 5.46 -26.51 35.77
CA SER A 154 5.39 -27.44 34.64
C SER A 154 4.16 -27.21 33.77
N PHE A 155 3.02 -26.84 34.37
CA PHE A 155 1.82 -26.51 33.61
C PHE A 155 1.98 -25.18 32.85
N ALA A 156 2.65 -24.19 33.45
CA ALA A 156 3.00 -22.96 32.74
C ALA A 156 3.89 -23.23 31.52
N LEU A 157 4.93 -24.06 31.69
CA LEU A 157 5.86 -24.45 30.63
C LEU A 157 5.15 -25.27 29.55
N PHE A 158 4.26 -26.18 29.93
CA PHE A 158 3.43 -26.94 29.00
C PHE A 158 2.59 -26.01 28.11
N GLY A 159 1.95 -25.00 28.69
CA GLY A 159 1.22 -24.01 27.89
C GLY A 159 2.12 -23.26 26.91
N TYR A 160 3.37 -22.93 27.28
CA TYR A 160 4.34 -22.32 26.35
C TYR A 160 4.75 -23.27 25.23
N VAL A 161 4.89 -24.57 25.49
CA VAL A 161 5.15 -25.55 24.43
C VAL A 161 4.00 -25.55 23.41
N LEU A 162 2.74 -25.47 23.86
CA LEU A 162 1.59 -25.33 22.95
C LEU A 162 1.66 -24.01 22.15
N ILE A 163 2.01 -22.90 22.79
CA ILE A 163 2.21 -21.61 22.11
C ILE A 163 3.30 -21.72 21.04
N ILE A 164 4.44 -22.34 21.35
CA ILE A 164 5.55 -22.52 20.42
C ILE A 164 5.11 -23.36 19.23
N ILE A 165 4.38 -24.46 19.45
CA ILE A 165 3.82 -25.28 18.36
C ILE A 165 2.92 -24.43 17.46
N GLY A 166 1.98 -23.68 18.04
CA GLY A 166 1.09 -22.81 17.29
C GLY A 166 1.84 -21.72 16.51
N ALA A 167 2.81 -21.07 17.16
CA ALA A 167 3.64 -20.04 16.54
C ALA A 167 4.52 -20.60 15.42
N SER A 168 5.13 -21.77 15.58
CA SER A 168 5.92 -22.44 14.53
C SER A 168 5.07 -22.76 13.30
N ILE A 169 3.82 -23.19 13.49
CA ILE A 169 2.88 -23.41 12.38
C ILE A 169 2.53 -22.08 11.69
N LEU A 170 2.31 -20.99 12.44
CA LEU A 170 2.02 -19.67 11.88
C LEU A 170 3.21 -19.02 11.19
N ILE A 171 4.43 -19.23 11.67
CA ILE A 171 5.66 -18.81 10.98
C ILE A 171 5.74 -19.51 9.62
N ASN A 172 5.34 -20.79 9.56
CA ASN A 172 5.31 -21.58 8.34
C ASN A 172 3.97 -21.53 7.58
N GLN A 173 3.19 -20.45 7.77
CA GLN A 173 1.83 -20.34 7.24
C GLN A 173 1.72 -20.47 5.71
N GLN A 174 2.77 -20.22 4.94
CA GLN A 174 2.70 -20.33 3.47
C GLN A 174 2.59 -21.79 3.00
N HIS A 175 3.11 -22.75 3.77
CA HIS A 175 3.19 -24.16 3.37
C HIS A 175 2.12 -25.05 4.04
N VAL A 176 1.23 -24.47 4.84
CA VAL A 176 0.18 -25.18 5.56
C VAL A 176 -1.20 -24.71 5.14
N SER A 177 -2.16 -25.64 5.07
CA SER A 177 -3.53 -25.33 4.66
C SER A 177 -4.23 -24.39 5.65
N THR A 178 -5.26 -23.65 5.20
CA THR A 178 -6.07 -22.76 6.05
C THR A 178 -6.63 -23.48 7.29
N LYS A 179 -6.99 -24.76 7.16
CA LYS A 179 -7.45 -25.57 8.30
C LYS A 179 -6.35 -25.78 9.36
N VAL A 180 -5.11 -25.98 8.92
CA VAL A 180 -3.94 -26.14 9.82
C VAL A 180 -3.57 -24.81 10.48
N LYS A 181 -3.68 -23.69 9.76
CA LYS A 181 -3.54 -22.33 10.33
C LYS A 181 -4.62 -22.05 11.37
N TYR A 182 -5.86 -22.41 11.09
CA TYR A 182 -6.93 -22.29 12.07
C TYR A 182 -6.70 -23.19 13.29
N GLY A 183 -6.19 -24.41 13.08
CA GLY A 183 -5.77 -25.31 14.15
C GLY A 183 -4.63 -24.76 15.03
N SER A 184 -3.69 -23.98 14.47
CA SER A 184 -2.61 -23.36 15.25
C SER A 184 -3.11 -22.36 16.29
N LEU A 185 -4.26 -21.72 16.01
CA LEU A 185 -4.90 -20.79 16.93
C LEU A 185 -5.46 -21.49 18.17
N TYR A 186 -5.87 -22.77 18.07
CA TYR A 186 -6.23 -23.57 19.24
C TYR A 186 -5.02 -23.78 20.15
N PHE A 187 -3.87 -24.13 19.57
CA PHE A 187 -2.64 -24.31 20.34
C PHE A 187 -2.20 -23.02 21.03
N MET A 188 -2.22 -21.91 20.31
CA MET A 188 -1.90 -20.59 20.88
C MET A 188 -2.88 -20.17 21.98
N ALA A 189 -4.18 -20.32 21.75
CA ALA A 189 -5.20 -19.92 22.73
C ALA A 189 -5.17 -20.84 23.96
N VAL A 190 -5.21 -22.16 23.78
CA VAL A 190 -5.13 -23.11 24.91
C VAL A 190 -3.83 -22.91 25.68
N GLY A 191 -2.70 -22.78 24.98
CA GLY A 191 -1.40 -22.53 25.61
C GLY A 191 -1.39 -21.22 26.41
N GLY A 192 -1.86 -20.12 25.84
CA GLY A 192 -1.96 -18.82 26.53
C GLY A 192 -2.85 -18.86 27.76
N TYR A 193 -4.02 -19.49 27.67
CA TYR A 193 -4.96 -19.60 28.78
C TYR A 193 -4.56 -20.63 29.84
N ILE A 194 -3.61 -21.54 29.56
CA ILE A 194 -2.96 -22.38 30.57
C ILE A 194 -1.79 -21.65 31.23
N SER A 195 -0.91 -21.02 30.44
CA SER A 195 0.31 -20.40 30.95
C SER A 195 0.02 -19.19 31.83
N LEU A 196 -0.86 -18.29 31.39
CA LEU A 196 -1.08 -17.01 32.06
C LEU A 196 -1.58 -17.18 33.51
N PRO A 197 -2.62 -17.99 33.82
CA PRO A 197 -3.06 -18.19 35.21
C PRO A 197 -2.01 -18.88 36.08
N MET A 198 -1.22 -19.80 35.51
CA MET A 198 -0.17 -20.50 36.26
C MET A 198 0.96 -19.55 36.67
N LEU A 199 1.37 -18.66 35.76
CA LEU A 199 2.35 -17.62 36.04
C LEU A 199 1.83 -16.58 37.03
N TRP A 200 0.58 -16.13 36.86
CA TRP A 200 -0.07 -15.21 37.80
C TRP A 200 -0.04 -15.75 39.22
N THR A 201 -0.48 -17.00 39.36
CA THR A 201 -0.57 -17.60 40.69
C THR A 201 0.82 -17.92 41.25
N MET A 202 1.81 -18.24 40.40
CA MET A 202 3.21 -18.33 40.83
C MET A 202 3.75 -16.98 41.30
N LEU A 203 3.48 -15.89 40.59
CA LEU A 203 3.93 -14.54 40.95
C LEU A 203 3.36 -14.13 42.31
N VAL A 204 2.04 -14.26 42.49
CA VAL A 204 1.35 -13.94 43.75
C VAL A 204 1.86 -14.81 44.91
N ASN A 205 2.18 -16.08 44.66
CA ASN A 205 2.75 -16.98 45.68
C ASN A 205 4.22 -16.64 46.03
N ASN A 206 4.95 -15.94 45.15
CA ASN A 206 6.38 -15.63 45.31
C ASN A 206 6.65 -14.15 45.67
N ILE A 207 5.59 -13.38 45.92
CA ILE A 207 5.63 -11.98 46.32
C ILE A 207 4.89 -11.84 47.66
N SER A 208 5.48 -11.07 48.59
CA SER A 208 4.88 -10.76 49.89
C SER A 208 4.44 -9.31 50.01
N GLY A 209 3.36 -9.09 50.78
CA GLY A 209 2.77 -7.78 51.06
C GLY A 209 1.63 -7.41 50.11
N SER A 210 0.48 -7.03 50.68
CA SER A 210 -0.78 -6.78 49.97
C SER A 210 -0.65 -5.71 48.88
N TYR A 211 0.05 -4.60 49.15
CA TYR A 211 0.29 -3.55 48.16
C TYR A 211 1.16 -4.01 46.99
N LYS A 212 2.14 -4.87 47.24
CA LYS A 212 3.05 -5.37 46.21
C LYS A 212 2.34 -6.39 45.32
N ILE A 213 1.49 -7.23 45.91
CA ILE A 213 0.60 -8.14 45.18
C ILE A 213 -0.36 -7.34 44.30
N GLY A 214 -1.00 -6.28 44.85
CA GLY A 214 -1.89 -5.41 44.08
C GLY A 214 -1.19 -4.73 42.90
N TYR A 215 0.02 -4.18 43.11
CA TYR A 215 0.82 -3.58 42.04
C TYR A 215 1.28 -4.61 41.00
N ALA A 216 1.71 -5.80 41.42
CA ALA A 216 2.14 -6.86 40.51
C ALA A 216 0.99 -7.28 39.57
N ILE A 217 -0.21 -7.48 40.12
CA ILE A 217 -1.41 -7.79 39.34
C ILE A 217 -1.74 -6.65 38.37
N ALA A 218 -1.67 -5.39 38.83
CA ALA A 218 -1.96 -4.21 38.00
C ALA A 218 -0.96 -4.05 36.84
N MET A 219 0.34 -4.24 37.09
CA MET A 219 1.37 -4.14 36.06
C MET A 219 1.29 -5.26 35.04
N GLU A 220 0.99 -6.48 35.47
CA GLU A 220 0.86 -7.63 34.59
C GLU A 220 -0.33 -7.50 33.63
N VAL A 221 -1.47 -6.98 34.12
CA VAL A 221 -2.64 -6.65 33.29
C VAL A 221 -2.36 -5.43 32.40
N GLY A 222 -1.70 -4.40 32.93
CA GLY A 222 -1.38 -3.17 32.21
C GLY A 222 -0.42 -3.39 31.05
N LEU A 223 0.74 -4.01 31.31
CA LEU A 223 1.77 -4.33 30.30
C LEU A 223 1.26 -5.29 29.24
N GLY A 224 0.42 -6.28 29.61
CA GLY A 224 -0.18 -7.21 28.67
C GLY A 224 -1.03 -6.54 27.58
N ASN A 225 -1.63 -5.38 27.89
CA ASN A 225 -2.44 -4.61 26.94
C ASN A 225 -1.62 -3.63 26.06
N PHE A 226 -0.35 -3.35 26.38
CA PHE A 226 0.52 -2.50 25.55
C PHE A 226 0.87 -3.12 24.19
N GLY A 227 0.74 -4.44 24.03
CA GLY A 227 0.95 -5.11 22.73
C GLY A 227 0.03 -4.59 21.62
N GLY A 228 -1.15 -4.07 21.96
CA GLY A 228 -2.05 -3.43 21.00
C GLY A 228 -1.59 -2.03 20.55
N ILE A 229 -0.86 -1.31 21.41
CA ILE A 229 -0.40 0.07 21.15
C ILE A 229 0.74 0.10 20.12
N ALA A 230 1.61 -0.92 20.13
CA ALA A 230 2.72 -1.04 19.16
C ALA A 230 2.25 -1.13 17.70
N LYS A 231 1.00 -1.59 17.44
CA LYS A 231 0.40 -1.63 16.10
C LYS A 231 -0.28 -0.31 15.69
N SER A 232 -0.52 0.62 16.63
CA SER A 232 -1.22 1.89 16.34
C SER A 232 -0.38 2.97 15.67
N LYS A 233 0.93 2.74 15.49
CA LYS A 233 1.85 3.72 14.89
C LYS A 233 2.07 3.58 13.37
N SER A 234 1.49 2.57 12.73
CA SER A 234 1.63 2.41 11.27
C SER A 234 0.58 3.22 10.51
N ILE A 235 1.02 4.05 9.57
CA ILE A 235 0.14 4.76 8.64
C ILE A 235 -0.26 3.79 7.52
N HIS A 236 -1.56 3.70 7.24
CA HIS A 236 -2.10 2.84 6.19
C HIS A 236 -2.52 3.63 4.96
N ILE A 237 -1.93 3.29 3.80
CA ILE A 237 -2.19 3.94 2.52
C ILE A 237 -3.00 3.00 1.61
N ALA A 238 -4.17 3.44 1.17
CA ALA A 238 -4.92 2.75 0.12
C ALA A 238 -4.44 3.21 -1.25
N ILE A 239 -3.92 2.28 -2.06
CA ILE A 239 -3.49 2.55 -3.44
C ILE A 239 -4.60 2.08 -4.37
N VAL A 240 -5.24 3.00 -5.09
CA VAL A 240 -6.36 2.69 -5.99
C VAL A 240 -5.83 2.58 -7.41
N GLY A 241 -5.69 1.35 -7.92
CA GLY A 241 -5.13 1.05 -9.24
C GLY A 241 -3.82 0.25 -9.14
N GLY A 242 -3.83 -0.94 -9.73
CA GLY A 242 -2.70 -1.88 -9.80
C GLY A 242 -1.88 -1.78 -11.09
N GLY A 243 -1.90 -0.63 -11.76
CA GLY A 243 -1.03 -0.33 -12.90
C GLY A 243 0.42 -0.06 -12.46
N ILE A 244 1.28 0.34 -13.40
CA ILE A 244 2.71 0.60 -13.13
C ILE A 244 2.90 1.60 -11.99
N GLY A 245 2.19 2.74 -12.00
CA GLY A 245 2.30 3.75 -10.94
C GLY A 245 1.98 3.21 -9.55
N GLY A 246 0.86 2.49 -9.41
CA GLY A 246 0.44 1.93 -8.12
C GLY A 246 1.36 0.84 -7.59
N VAL A 247 1.82 -0.07 -8.47
CA VAL A 247 2.76 -1.13 -8.07
C VAL A 247 4.13 -0.56 -7.72
N VAL A 248 4.64 0.43 -8.47
CA VAL A 248 5.89 1.11 -8.14
C VAL A 248 5.77 1.84 -6.80
N LEU A 249 4.66 2.56 -6.56
CA LEU A 249 4.42 3.22 -5.28
C LEU A 249 4.42 2.21 -4.13
N ALA A 250 3.75 1.07 -4.28
CA ALA A 250 3.75 0.00 -3.28
C ALA A 250 5.16 -0.52 -2.96
N ILE A 251 6.01 -0.76 -3.98
CA ILE A 251 7.41 -1.14 -3.79
C ILE A 251 8.17 -0.04 -3.04
N ALA A 252 7.93 1.22 -3.39
CA ALA A 252 8.59 2.36 -2.76
C ALA A 252 8.20 2.52 -1.28
N LEU A 253 6.90 2.40 -0.97
CA LEU A 253 6.36 2.43 0.40
C LEU A 253 6.86 1.27 1.26
N SER A 254 7.07 0.07 0.69
CA SER A 254 7.53 -1.11 1.45
C SER A 254 8.91 -0.96 2.10
N LYS A 255 9.67 0.08 1.73
CA LYS A 255 10.95 0.41 2.39
C LYS A 255 10.78 0.99 3.78
N PHE A 256 9.60 1.54 4.10
CA PHE A 256 9.36 2.31 5.30
C PHE A 256 8.56 1.45 6.30
N PRO A 257 9.14 1.11 7.47
CA PRO A 257 8.51 0.20 8.43
C PRO A 257 7.29 0.81 9.15
N ASN A 258 7.16 2.14 9.14
CA ASN A 258 6.01 2.88 9.65
C ASN A 258 4.84 2.93 8.66
N LEU A 259 5.00 2.42 7.44
CA LEU A 259 3.96 2.43 6.41
C LEU A 259 3.43 1.02 6.12
N THR A 260 2.14 0.95 5.86
CA THR A 260 1.47 -0.24 5.30
C THR A 260 0.60 0.20 4.14
N PHE A 261 0.30 -0.70 3.22
CA PHE A 261 -0.56 -0.39 2.09
C PHE A 261 -1.45 -1.55 1.69
N THR A 262 -2.54 -1.23 1.02
CA THR A 262 -3.38 -2.18 0.28
C THR A 262 -3.59 -1.66 -1.13
N ILE A 263 -3.37 -2.51 -2.14
CA ILE A 263 -3.66 -2.18 -3.54
C ILE A 263 -5.09 -2.62 -3.85
N PHE A 264 -5.94 -1.69 -4.28
CA PHE A 264 -7.28 -1.97 -4.78
C PHE A 264 -7.26 -1.92 -6.31
N GLU A 265 -7.44 -3.08 -6.95
CA GLU A 265 -7.46 -3.20 -8.41
C GLU A 265 -8.87 -3.56 -8.88
N SER A 266 -9.37 -2.79 -9.85
CA SER A 266 -10.68 -2.99 -10.47
C SER A 266 -10.81 -4.31 -11.24
N ARG A 267 -9.70 -4.81 -11.81
CA ARG A 267 -9.62 -6.07 -12.57
C ARG A 267 -9.45 -7.27 -11.65
N SER A 268 -9.67 -8.47 -12.18
CA SER A 268 -9.52 -9.73 -11.45
C SER A 268 -8.06 -10.17 -11.25
N ALA A 269 -7.12 -9.51 -11.93
CA ALA A 269 -5.69 -9.76 -11.85
C ALA A 269 -4.91 -8.52 -12.31
N PHE A 270 -3.63 -8.45 -11.96
CA PHE A 270 -2.72 -7.49 -12.58
C PHE A 270 -2.66 -7.74 -14.08
N GLY A 271 -2.75 -6.66 -14.86
CA GLY A 271 -2.66 -6.76 -16.30
C GLY A 271 -2.82 -5.41 -16.95
N GLU A 272 -2.04 -5.19 -17.99
CA GLU A 272 -2.05 -3.96 -18.78
C GLU A 272 -2.31 -4.29 -20.24
N ILE A 273 -3.11 -3.44 -20.88
CA ILE A 273 -3.37 -3.50 -22.32
C ILE A 273 -2.57 -2.35 -22.94
N GLY A 274 -1.88 -2.61 -24.05
CA GLY A 274 -1.18 -1.58 -24.81
C GLY A 274 0.22 -1.98 -25.22
N ALA A 275 0.80 -1.17 -26.11
CA ALA A 275 2.07 -1.47 -26.76
C ALA A 275 3.30 -1.04 -25.94
N GLY A 276 4.45 -0.95 -26.59
CA GLY A 276 5.74 -0.68 -25.95
C GLY A 276 5.78 0.62 -25.15
N LEU A 277 6.42 0.58 -23.98
CA LEU A 277 6.86 1.75 -23.22
C LEU A 277 8.30 2.09 -23.60
N GLY A 278 8.63 3.37 -23.70
CA GLY A 278 10.00 3.87 -23.73
C GLY A 278 10.36 4.52 -22.39
N PHE A 279 11.59 4.36 -21.93
CA PHE A 279 12.06 5.02 -20.71
C PHE A 279 13.37 5.75 -20.98
N GLY A 280 13.36 7.05 -20.71
CA GLY A 280 14.54 7.93 -20.77
C GLY A 280 15.38 7.93 -19.49
N ALA A 281 16.40 8.79 -19.45
CA ALA A 281 17.41 8.81 -18.39
C ALA A 281 16.81 9.11 -16.99
N ASN A 282 15.91 10.10 -16.91
CA ASN A 282 15.16 10.44 -15.70
C ASN A 282 14.41 9.22 -15.13
N SER A 283 13.78 8.42 -15.99
CA SER A 283 13.05 7.23 -15.59
C SER A 283 13.99 6.13 -15.08
N HIS A 284 15.15 5.94 -15.72
CA HIS A 284 16.14 4.97 -15.23
C HIS A 284 16.71 5.39 -13.88
N LEU A 285 16.92 6.68 -13.67
CA LEU A 285 17.33 7.23 -12.38
C LEU A 285 16.25 6.98 -11.32
N ALA A 286 14.99 7.30 -11.60
CA ALA A 286 13.87 7.03 -10.70
C ALA A 286 13.78 5.54 -10.32
N MET A 287 13.88 4.63 -11.31
CA MET A 287 13.93 3.19 -11.06
C MET A 287 15.04 2.81 -10.09
N LYS A 288 16.27 3.31 -10.28
CA LYS A 288 17.42 3.01 -9.41
C LYS A 288 17.24 3.56 -7.99
N LEU A 289 16.68 4.77 -7.86
CA LEU A 289 16.41 5.42 -6.58
C LEU A 289 15.31 4.69 -5.79
N ILE A 290 14.25 4.24 -6.47
CA ILE A 290 13.18 3.45 -5.86
C ILE A 290 13.65 2.05 -5.55
N SER A 291 14.31 1.34 -6.44
CA SER A 291 14.93 0.06 -6.10
C SER A 291 15.87 -0.34 -7.24
N PRO A 292 17.17 -0.60 -6.96
CA PRO A 292 18.07 -1.12 -7.97
C PRO A 292 17.56 -2.39 -8.66
N LEU A 293 16.68 -3.16 -8.01
CA LEU A 293 16.04 -4.34 -8.57
C LEU A 293 15.03 -4.02 -9.67
N ILE A 294 14.31 -2.89 -9.61
CA ILE A 294 13.40 -2.47 -10.67
C ILE A 294 14.18 -2.31 -11.97
N TRP A 295 15.27 -1.52 -11.92
CA TRP A 295 16.15 -1.33 -13.07
C TRP A 295 16.77 -2.64 -13.56
N LYS A 296 17.28 -3.48 -12.64
CA LYS A 296 17.88 -4.77 -12.97
C LYS A 296 16.89 -5.70 -13.67
N ASN A 297 15.63 -5.75 -13.23
CA ASN A 297 14.63 -6.63 -13.83
C ASN A 297 14.08 -6.05 -15.14
N TYR A 298 13.85 -4.74 -15.20
CA TYR A 298 13.48 -4.05 -16.43
C TYR A 298 14.46 -4.34 -17.57
N LYS A 299 15.78 -4.21 -17.32
CA LYS A 299 16.82 -4.50 -18.31
C LYS A 299 16.75 -5.90 -18.92
N LYS A 300 16.26 -6.91 -18.19
CA LYS A 300 16.15 -8.30 -18.70
C LYS A 300 15.12 -8.44 -19.82
N ARG A 301 14.12 -7.54 -19.84
CA ARG A 301 12.99 -7.53 -20.78
C ARG A 301 13.08 -6.39 -21.81
N ALA A 302 13.87 -5.36 -21.51
CA ALA A 302 14.05 -4.22 -22.39
C ALA A 302 14.70 -4.61 -23.73
N SER A 303 14.34 -3.86 -24.76
CA SER A 303 14.91 -3.88 -26.11
C SER A 303 15.68 -2.58 -26.32
N PHE A 304 16.79 -2.69 -27.04
CA PHE A 304 17.71 -1.60 -27.34
C PHE A 304 17.86 -1.50 -28.87
N ASN A 305 18.56 -0.48 -29.35
CA ASN A 305 18.95 -0.41 -30.76
C ASN A 305 19.85 -1.59 -31.10
N GLY A 306 19.67 -2.17 -32.28
CA GLY A 306 20.42 -3.35 -32.73
C GLY A 306 21.77 -3.02 -33.36
N TRP A 307 22.08 -1.74 -33.58
CA TRP A 307 23.33 -1.27 -34.19
C TRP A 307 24.25 -0.67 -33.14
N PRO A 308 25.50 -1.15 -33.00
CA PRO A 308 26.43 -0.66 -31.98
C PRO A 308 26.65 0.86 -32.03
N GLU A 309 26.79 1.44 -33.21
CA GLU A 309 27.03 2.87 -33.40
C GLU A 309 25.82 3.74 -33.06
N LYS A 310 24.64 3.11 -32.89
CA LYS A 310 23.38 3.76 -32.52
C LYS A 310 22.91 3.36 -31.13
N GLU A 311 23.76 2.78 -30.28
CA GLU A 311 23.35 2.31 -28.95
C GLU A 311 22.76 3.44 -28.07
N ASP A 312 23.31 4.64 -28.22
CA ASP A 312 22.93 5.85 -27.50
C ASP A 312 21.82 6.63 -28.21
N VAL A 313 21.44 6.29 -29.43
CA VAL A 313 20.44 7.05 -30.19
C VAL A 313 19.03 6.86 -29.60
N TRP A 314 18.37 7.97 -29.24
CA TRP A 314 16.97 7.98 -28.86
C TRP A 314 16.08 7.73 -30.09
N PHE A 315 16.22 8.59 -31.09
CA PHE A 315 15.58 8.48 -32.40
C PHE A 315 16.45 9.16 -33.45
N ASP A 316 16.48 8.59 -34.65
CA ASP A 316 16.87 9.28 -35.86
C ASP A 316 15.62 9.93 -36.47
N PHE A 317 15.67 11.23 -36.71
CA PHE A 317 14.56 12.03 -37.20
C PHE A 317 14.80 12.35 -38.68
N THR A 318 13.84 12.00 -39.52
CA THR A 318 13.90 12.23 -40.96
C THR A 318 12.57 12.80 -41.46
N VAL A 319 12.62 13.54 -42.56
CA VAL A 319 11.42 13.87 -43.32
C VAL A 319 10.89 12.58 -43.96
N GLY A 320 9.66 12.20 -43.62
CA GLY A 320 8.93 11.08 -44.22
C GLY A 320 7.89 11.51 -45.25
N GLU A 321 7.72 12.81 -45.46
CA GLU A 321 6.84 13.36 -46.48
C GLU A 321 7.54 13.41 -47.86
N LYS A 322 6.79 13.12 -48.91
CA LYS A 322 7.21 13.24 -50.31
C LYS A 322 7.45 14.69 -50.66
N GLY A 323 8.52 14.93 -51.40
CA GLY A 323 8.70 16.19 -52.09
C GLY A 323 10.12 16.42 -52.56
N GLU A 324 10.24 17.25 -53.59
CA GLU A 324 11.50 17.53 -54.24
C GLU A 324 12.46 18.27 -53.29
N GLY A 325 13.67 17.73 -53.13
CA GLY A 325 14.74 18.38 -52.38
C GLY A 325 14.70 18.22 -50.85
N TRP A 326 13.72 17.49 -50.29
CA TRP A 326 13.62 17.30 -48.84
C TRP A 326 13.16 15.91 -48.38
N GLU A 327 12.53 15.10 -49.23
CA GLU A 327 12.16 13.70 -48.92
C GLU A 327 13.36 12.90 -48.40
N GLY A 328 13.16 12.17 -47.29
CA GLY A 328 14.20 11.35 -46.66
C GLY A 328 15.35 12.16 -46.03
N LYS A 329 15.30 13.50 -46.04
CA LYS A 329 16.35 14.34 -45.45
C LYS A 329 16.40 14.11 -43.94
N ARG A 330 17.61 13.89 -43.44
CA ARG A 330 17.86 13.78 -42.00
C ARG A 330 17.72 15.14 -41.33
N ILE A 331 16.91 15.18 -40.27
CA ILE A 331 16.65 16.36 -39.46
C ILE A 331 17.63 16.39 -38.29
N ALA A 332 17.63 15.33 -37.47
CA ALA A 332 18.49 15.22 -36.31
C ALA A 332 18.70 13.76 -35.90
N GLU A 333 19.85 13.47 -35.29
CA GLU A 333 20.06 12.26 -34.51
C GLU A 333 20.18 12.67 -33.05
N VAL A 334 19.11 12.45 -32.28
CA VAL A 334 19.11 12.82 -30.87
C VAL A 334 19.65 11.64 -30.07
N LYS A 335 20.75 11.89 -29.36
CA LYS A 335 21.46 10.87 -28.57
C LYS A 335 21.20 11.03 -27.09
N MET A 336 21.11 9.93 -26.38
CA MET A 336 21.22 9.88 -24.93
C MET A 336 22.66 10.22 -24.54
N GLU A 337 22.86 10.83 -23.37
CA GLU A 337 24.20 11.16 -22.84
C GLU A 337 24.56 10.27 -21.64
N ASP A 338 25.78 10.44 -21.11
CA ASP A 338 26.26 9.79 -19.88
C ASP A 338 26.19 8.25 -19.86
N GLY A 339 26.37 7.62 -21.04
CA GLY A 339 26.32 6.17 -21.17
C GLY A 339 24.95 5.56 -20.90
N VAL A 340 23.89 6.38 -20.94
CA VAL A 340 22.51 5.92 -20.90
C VAL A 340 22.10 5.52 -22.32
N THR A 341 21.32 4.45 -22.45
CA THR A 341 20.80 4.00 -23.75
C THR A 341 19.28 3.98 -23.73
N GLN A 342 18.65 4.41 -24.82
CA GLN A 342 17.20 4.38 -24.89
C GLN A 342 16.73 2.93 -24.87
N SER A 343 15.72 2.68 -24.05
CA SER A 343 15.20 1.34 -23.82
C SER A 343 13.69 1.32 -23.96
N THR A 344 13.20 0.23 -24.55
CA THR A 344 11.77 -0.01 -24.75
C THR A 344 11.38 -1.37 -24.20
N CYS A 345 10.20 -1.51 -23.62
CA CYS A 345 9.70 -2.79 -23.13
C CYS A 345 8.22 -2.97 -23.43
N HIS A 346 7.75 -4.21 -23.48
CA HIS A 346 6.30 -4.46 -23.48
C HIS A 346 5.71 -4.09 -22.12
N ARG A 347 4.68 -3.25 -22.09
CA ARG A 347 4.07 -2.73 -20.86
C ARG A 347 3.69 -3.82 -19.86
N ALA A 348 3.03 -4.88 -20.32
CA ALA A 348 2.63 -6.00 -19.46
C ALA A 348 3.83 -6.75 -18.85
N HIS A 349 4.91 -6.96 -19.63
CA HIS A 349 6.10 -7.63 -19.11
C HIS A 349 6.80 -6.81 -18.03
N PHE A 350 6.81 -5.48 -18.15
CA PHE A 350 7.38 -4.65 -17.10
C PHE A 350 6.54 -4.69 -15.83
N LEU A 351 5.21 -4.62 -15.95
CA LEU A 351 4.32 -4.78 -14.80
C LEU A 351 4.52 -6.14 -14.10
N GLU A 352 4.63 -7.24 -14.85
CA GLU A 352 4.93 -8.56 -14.29
C GLU A 352 6.23 -8.58 -13.47
N GLU A 353 7.30 -7.95 -13.99
CA GLU A 353 8.57 -7.86 -13.26
C GLU A 353 8.46 -6.97 -12.01
N LEU A 354 7.62 -5.94 -12.02
CA LEU A 354 7.33 -5.10 -10.85
C LEU A 354 6.53 -5.86 -9.79
N VAL A 355 5.46 -6.57 -10.19
CA VAL A 355 4.63 -7.36 -9.26
C VAL A 355 5.47 -8.41 -8.51
N ARG A 356 6.48 -9.00 -9.17
CA ARG A 356 7.43 -9.92 -8.52
C ARG A 356 8.33 -9.27 -7.47
N LEU A 357 8.42 -7.95 -7.44
CA LEU A 357 9.21 -7.19 -6.46
C LEU A 357 8.38 -6.71 -5.27
N LEU A 358 7.06 -6.91 -5.29
CA LEU A 358 6.23 -6.63 -4.12
C LEU A 358 6.63 -7.56 -2.95
N PRO A 359 6.60 -7.06 -1.70
CA PRO A 359 7.01 -7.83 -0.53
C PRO A 359 6.11 -9.07 -0.35
N GLU A 360 6.67 -10.18 0.16
CA GLU A 360 5.86 -11.39 0.38
C GLU A 360 4.65 -11.11 1.28
N GLY A 361 3.46 -11.55 0.84
CA GLY A 361 2.22 -11.30 1.55
C GLY A 361 1.67 -9.87 1.41
N TYR A 362 2.08 -9.12 0.38
CA TYR A 362 1.48 -7.83 0.03
C TYR A 362 -0.05 -7.92 -0.06
N ASP A 363 -0.74 -6.92 0.47
CA ASP A 363 -2.20 -6.87 0.46
C ASP A 363 -2.69 -6.28 -0.87
N VAL A 364 -3.38 -7.11 -1.66
CA VAL A 364 -4.04 -6.71 -2.90
C VAL A 364 -5.46 -7.24 -2.90
N GLN A 365 -6.40 -6.36 -3.25
CA GLN A 365 -7.80 -6.69 -3.42
C GLN A 365 -8.23 -6.42 -4.85
N PHE A 366 -8.41 -7.50 -5.61
CA PHE A 366 -8.91 -7.49 -6.97
C PHE A 366 -10.43 -7.35 -7.02
N ASN A 367 -10.96 -6.98 -8.19
CA ASN A 367 -12.38 -6.68 -8.43
C ASN A 367 -12.92 -5.54 -7.55
N LYS A 368 -12.05 -4.59 -7.17
CA LYS A 368 -12.37 -3.43 -6.33
C LYS A 368 -12.38 -2.17 -7.17
N LYS A 369 -13.54 -1.88 -7.78
CA LYS A 369 -13.76 -0.62 -8.49
C LYS A 369 -14.25 0.43 -7.50
N LEU A 370 -13.46 1.48 -7.26
CA LEU A 370 -13.83 2.60 -6.40
C LEU A 370 -15.01 3.38 -6.99
N VAL A 371 -15.99 3.71 -6.14
CA VAL A 371 -17.19 4.48 -6.53
C VAL A 371 -17.52 5.61 -5.56
N GLY A 372 -16.91 5.63 -4.38
CA GLY A 372 -17.09 6.71 -3.41
C GLY A 372 -15.93 6.81 -2.44
N VAL A 373 -15.66 8.04 -2.00
CA VAL A 373 -14.69 8.33 -0.95
C VAL A 373 -15.35 9.29 0.03
N ASP A 374 -15.32 8.95 1.32
CA ASP A 374 -15.75 9.83 2.40
C ASP A 374 -14.55 10.10 3.33
N GLN A 375 -14.21 11.37 3.49
CA GLN A 375 -13.12 11.79 4.38
C GLN A 375 -13.68 12.13 5.76
N SER A 376 -13.18 11.46 6.80
CA SER A 376 -13.45 11.83 8.20
C SER A 376 -12.16 12.34 8.85
N SER A 377 -12.27 12.95 10.03
CA SER A 377 -11.10 13.42 10.80
C SER A 377 -10.12 12.28 11.14
N GLU A 378 -10.61 11.04 11.26
CA GLU A 378 -9.77 9.90 11.64
C GLU A 378 -9.25 9.09 10.46
N LYS A 379 -10.11 8.80 9.47
CA LYS A 379 -9.81 7.91 8.34
C LYS A 379 -10.56 8.30 7.07
N VAL A 380 -10.05 7.83 5.94
CA VAL A 380 -10.72 7.86 4.64
C VAL A 380 -11.45 6.53 4.43
N SER A 381 -12.75 6.60 4.15
CA SER A 381 -13.58 5.46 3.77
C SER A 381 -13.62 5.32 2.26
N LEU A 382 -13.31 4.13 1.74
CA LEU A 382 -13.38 3.80 0.32
C LEU A 382 -14.60 2.88 0.10
N LYS A 383 -15.51 3.30 -0.78
CA LYS A 383 -16.69 2.53 -1.20
C LYS A 383 -16.46 1.91 -2.56
N PHE A 384 -16.70 0.61 -2.69
CA PHE A 384 -16.49 -0.13 -3.92
C PHE A 384 -17.81 -0.55 -4.58
N ALA A 385 -17.78 -0.75 -5.90
CA ALA A 385 -18.95 -1.11 -6.70
C ALA A 385 -19.62 -2.43 -6.29
N ASP A 386 -18.88 -3.32 -5.61
CA ASP A 386 -19.41 -4.59 -5.05
C ASP A 386 -20.16 -4.39 -3.71
N GLY A 387 -20.30 -3.14 -3.25
CA GLY A 387 -20.95 -2.77 -2.00
C GLY A 387 -20.08 -2.92 -0.76
N THR A 388 -18.81 -3.31 -0.92
CA THR A 388 -17.87 -3.38 0.20
C THR A 388 -17.23 -2.03 0.50
N GLU A 389 -16.73 -1.89 1.72
CA GLU A 389 -16.02 -0.70 2.18
C GLU A 389 -14.65 -1.07 2.77
N SER A 390 -13.68 -0.16 2.64
CA SER A 390 -12.38 -0.25 3.30
C SER A 390 -12.01 1.10 3.94
N PHE A 391 -11.05 1.09 4.85
CA PHE A 391 -10.63 2.28 5.60
C PHE A 391 -9.11 2.43 5.57
N ALA A 392 -8.63 3.62 5.24
CA ALA A 392 -7.22 3.96 5.25
C ALA A 392 -6.97 5.31 5.92
N ASP A 393 -5.72 5.58 6.27
CA ASP A 393 -5.34 6.90 6.77
C ASP A 393 -5.23 7.90 5.60
N ALA A 394 -4.86 7.43 4.41
CA ALA A 394 -4.94 8.21 3.16
C ALA A 394 -5.15 7.32 1.92
N VAL A 395 -5.54 7.96 0.82
CA VAL A 395 -5.78 7.32 -0.48
C VAL A 395 -4.86 7.93 -1.52
N VAL A 396 -4.22 7.08 -2.33
CA VAL A 396 -3.47 7.50 -3.52
C VAL A 396 -4.09 6.88 -4.77
N GLY A 397 -4.64 7.72 -5.64
CA GLY A 397 -5.23 7.37 -6.92
C GLY A 397 -4.16 7.12 -7.98
N CYS A 398 -4.04 5.86 -8.39
CA CYS A 398 -3.17 5.34 -9.44
C CYS A 398 -4.00 4.67 -10.55
N ASP A 399 -5.26 5.08 -10.72
CA ASP A 399 -6.32 4.43 -11.51
C ASP A 399 -6.42 4.95 -12.95
N GLY A 400 -5.36 5.60 -13.43
CA GLY A 400 -5.14 5.92 -14.85
C GLY A 400 -5.93 7.13 -15.36
N ILE A 401 -5.89 7.34 -16.67
CA ILE A 401 -6.48 8.51 -17.36
C ILE A 401 -8.01 8.66 -17.17
N ARG A 402 -8.71 7.59 -16.75
CA ARG A 402 -10.15 7.64 -16.41
C ARG A 402 -10.33 7.43 -14.90
N SER A 403 -9.48 8.11 -14.13
CA SER A 403 -9.44 8.01 -12.68
C SER A 403 -10.78 8.38 -12.06
N ALA A 404 -11.33 7.47 -11.25
CA ALA A 404 -12.42 7.78 -10.36
C ALA A 404 -11.93 8.64 -9.19
N THR A 405 -10.69 8.39 -8.74
CA THR A 405 -10.06 9.12 -7.64
C THR A 405 -9.95 10.62 -7.93
N ARG A 406 -9.66 10.97 -9.18
CA ARG A 406 -9.61 12.35 -9.67
C ARG A 406 -10.93 13.10 -9.48
N GLY A 407 -12.06 12.40 -9.56
CA GLY A 407 -13.38 12.96 -9.29
C GLY A 407 -13.66 13.24 -7.81
N PHE A 408 -12.80 12.79 -6.89
CA PHE A 408 -12.87 13.13 -5.46
C PHE A 408 -11.86 14.22 -5.07
N VAL A 409 -11.03 14.68 -6.00
CA VAL A 409 -10.07 15.77 -5.80
C VAL A 409 -10.57 17.07 -6.44
N TYR A 410 -11.30 16.99 -7.56
CA TYR A 410 -11.83 18.17 -8.24
C TYR A 410 -13.35 18.13 -8.38
N ASP A 411 -13.99 19.23 -8.01
CA ASP A 411 -15.43 19.43 -8.22
C ASP A 411 -15.79 19.79 -9.68
N ASP A 412 -14.87 20.43 -10.42
CA ASP A 412 -15.11 20.82 -11.82
C ASP A 412 -14.97 19.61 -12.77
N PRO A 413 -16.05 19.17 -13.45
CA PRO A 413 -16.00 18.05 -14.38
C PRO A 413 -14.99 18.21 -15.53
N LYS A 414 -14.65 19.47 -15.88
CA LYS A 414 -13.64 19.78 -16.90
C LYS A 414 -12.24 19.43 -16.45
N LEU A 415 -11.94 19.50 -15.15
CA LEU A 415 -10.66 19.12 -14.56
C LEU A 415 -10.53 17.60 -14.40
N VAL A 416 -11.67 16.92 -14.18
CA VAL A 416 -11.75 15.46 -14.02
C VAL A 416 -11.61 14.73 -15.36
N SER A 417 -12.34 15.17 -16.39
CA SER A 417 -12.41 14.43 -17.65
C SER A 417 -11.16 14.65 -18.51
N PRO A 418 -10.59 13.59 -19.12
CA PRO A 418 -9.51 13.76 -20.08
C PRO A 418 -10.03 14.45 -21.35
N ARG A 419 -9.18 15.27 -21.98
CA ARG A 419 -9.47 16.01 -23.21
C ARG A 419 -8.82 15.33 -24.40
N PHE A 420 -9.58 15.22 -25.50
CA PHE A 420 -9.06 14.72 -26.76
C PHE A 420 -8.06 15.73 -27.33
N THR A 421 -6.89 15.27 -27.77
CA THR A 421 -5.84 16.16 -28.30
C THR A 421 -6.04 16.55 -29.77
N GLY A 422 -7.05 15.98 -30.44
CA GLY A 422 -7.22 16.12 -31.89
C GLY A 422 -6.45 15.09 -32.72
N LYS A 423 -5.60 14.26 -32.09
CA LYS A 423 -4.75 13.29 -32.79
C LYS A 423 -5.19 11.84 -32.57
N VAL A 424 -5.05 11.04 -33.61
CA VAL A 424 -5.30 9.59 -33.60
C VAL A 424 -4.00 8.85 -33.91
N ALA A 425 -3.77 7.73 -33.24
CA ALA A 425 -2.62 6.86 -33.45
C ALA A 425 -3.04 5.49 -33.97
N TYR A 426 -2.48 5.08 -35.10
CA TYR A 426 -2.57 3.73 -35.65
C TYR A 426 -1.37 2.92 -35.17
N ARG A 427 -1.61 1.76 -34.58
CA ARG A 427 -0.55 0.96 -33.96
C ARG A 427 -0.55 -0.45 -34.49
N GLY A 428 0.65 -1.01 -34.61
CA GLY A 428 0.80 -2.45 -34.77
C GLY A 428 2.21 -2.96 -34.56
N LEU A 429 2.31 -4.28 -34.47
CA LEU A 429 3.55 -5.01 -34.35
C LEU A 429 3.81 -5.76 -35.65
N VAL A 430 4.99 -5.59 -36.22
CA VAL A 430 5.41 -6.28 -37.44
C VAL A 430 6.60 -7.18 -37.13
N PRO A 431 6.62 -8.44 -37.60
CA PRO A 431 7.79 -9.30 -37.47
C PRO A 431 9.05 -8.67 -38.06
N MET A 432 10.16 -8.69 -37.32
CA MET A 432 11.40 -8.01 -37.72
C MET A 432 11.91 -8.46 -39.10
N ALA A 433 11.78 -9.75 -39.43
CA ALA A 433 12.19 -10.26 -40.74
C ALA A 433 11.46 -9.59 -41.92
N LYS A 434 10.17 -9.22 -41.74
CA LYS A 434 9.41 -8.50 -42.78
C LYS A 434 9.85 -7.05 -42.89
N THR A 435 10.18 -6.40 -41.77
CA THR A 435 10.60 -5.00 -41.77
C THR A 435 12.02 -4.85 -42.31
N GLU A 436 12.93 -5.78 -42.01
CA GLU A 436 14.28 -5.81 -42.60
C GLU A 436 14.23 -5.96 -44.12
N ALA A 437 13.29 -6.73 -44.67
CA ALA A 437 13.11 -6.90 -46.11
C ALA A 437 12.65 -5.62 -46.81
N VAL A 438 11.95 -4.73 -46.09
CA VAL A 438 11.41 -3.47 -46.63
C VAL A 438 12.33 -2.28 -46.39
N LEU A 439 12.92 -2.18 -45.19
CA LEU A 439 13.68 -1.02 -44.73
C LEU A 439 15.20 -1.22 -44.75
N GLY A 440 15.65 -2.45 -44.94
CA GLY A 440 17.02 -2.85 -44.65
C GLY A 440 17.26 -3.07 -43.16
N LYS A 441 18.35 -3.80 -42.85
CA LYS A 441 18.65 -4.24 -41.48
C LYS A 441 18.89 -3.10 -40.51
N GLU A 442 19.64 -2.09 -40.92
CA GLU A 442 19.98 -0.97 -40.04
C GLU A 442 18.72 -0.20 -39.61
N LYS A 443 17.91 0.30 -40.56
CA LYS A 443 16.71 1.08 -40.22
C LYS A 443 15.71 0.28 -39.40
N ALA A 444 15.45 -0.99 -39.75
CA ALA A 444 14.50 -1.84 -39.06
C ALA A 444 14.88 -2.14 -37.60
N ASN A 445 16.17 -2.28 -37.31
CA ASN A 445 16.68 -2.62 -35.97
C ASN A 445 16.95 -1.40 -35.08
N ASN A 446 16.69 -0.18 -35.55
CA ASN A 446 16.91 1.06 -34.81
C ASN A 446 15.66 1.92 -34.75
N ARG A 447 15.66 2.88 -33.82
CA ARG A 447 14.56 3.82 -33.61
C ARG A 447 14.54 4.92 -34.66
N HIS A 448 13.43 5.05 -35.38
CA HIS A 448 13.24 6.10 -36.39
C HIS A 448 11.94 6.86 -36.18
N MET A 449 11.98 8.15 -36.49
CA MET A 449 10.86 9.08 -36.47
C MET A 449 10.77 9.76 -37.84
N TYR A 450 9.64 9.60 -38.50
CA TYR A 450 9.34 10.14 -39.82
C TYR A 450 8.35 11.29 -39.66
N LEU A 451 8.76 12.51 -39.97
CA LEU A 451 7.94 13.73 -39.83
C LEU A 451 7.29 14.08 -41.15
N GLY A 452 6.11 14.69 -41.09
CA GLY A 452 5.42 15.25 -42.25
C GLY A 452 4.30 16.19 -41.82
N HIS A 453 3.73 16.94 -42.76
CA HIS A 453 2.62 17.83 -42.44
C HIS A 453 1.39 17.04 -41.98
N GLY A 454 0.93 17.30 -40.76
CA GLY A 454 -0.30 16.72 -40.19
C GLY A 454 -0.18 15.28 -39.67
N GLY A 455 1.03 14.76 -39.56
CA GLY A 455 1.27 13.48 -38.90
C GLY A 455 2.75 13.12 -38.78
N HIS A 456 3.02 12.06 -38.03
CA HIS A 456 4.35 11.45 -37.93
C HIS A 456 4.26 9.96 -37.69
N VAL A 457 5.25 9.22 -38.18
CA VAL A 457 5.36 7.77 -37.97
C VAL A 457 6.60 7.48 -37.15
N LEU A 458 6.49 6.62 -36.16
CA LEU A 458 7.64 6.15 -35.39
C LEU A 458 7.74 4.64 -35.40
N THR A 459 8.97 4.16 -35.44
CA THR A 459 9.30 2.74 -35.44
C THR A 459 10.38 2.45 -34.40
N PHE A 460 10.25 1.33 -33.71
CA PHE A 460 11.29 0.88 -32.78
C PHE A 460 11.24 -0.63 -32.52
N PRO A 461 12.39 -1.27 -32.24
CA PRO A 461 12.42 -2.69 -31.89
C PRO A 461 11.81 -2.95 -30.51
N VAL A 462 11.07 -4.05 -30.42
CA VAL A 462 10.52 -4.61 -29.16
C VAL A 462 10.69 -6.12 -29.13
N GLY A 463 10.42 -6.74 -27.98
CA GLY A 463 10.51 -8.20 -27.83
C GLY A 463 11.91 -8.74 -28.10
N LYS A 464 12.95 -8.03 -27.64
CA LYS A 464 14.37 -8.32 -27.91
C LYS A 464 14.73 -8.28 -29.40
N GLY A 465 14.13 -7.36 -30.14
CA GLY A 465 14.41 -7.17 -31.57
C GLY A 465 13.67 -8.16 -32.49
N MET A 466 12.79 -9.01 -31.97
CA MET A 466 12.02 -9.95 -32.81
C MET A 466 10.86 -9.27 -33.55
N MET A 467 10.37 -8.14 -33.05
CA MET A 467 9.25 -7.39 -33.62
C MET A 467 9.61 -5.90 -33.70
N MET A 468 9.10 -5.21 -34.71
CA MET A 468 9.09 -3.76 -34.81
C MET A 468 7.73 -3.24 -34.37
N ASN A 469 7.72 -2.32 -33.42
CA ASN A 469 6.53 -1.55 -33.07
C ASN A 469 6.43 -0.35 -34.02
N VAL A 470 5.28 -0.19 -34.65
CA VAL A 470 4.97 0.95 -35.52
C VAL A 470 3.82 1.74 -34.91
N VAL A 471 3.98 3.06 -34.85
CA VAL A 471 2.90 3.98 -34.49
C VAL A 471 2.86 5.12 -35.50
N ALA A 472 1.73 5.28 -36.17
CA ALA A 472 1.48 6.39 -37.07
C ALA A 472 0.46 7.33 -36.43
N PHE A 473 0.87 8.55 -36.13
CA PHE A 473 -0.01 9.62 -35.65
C PHE A 473 -0.51 10.43 -36.83
N ALA A 474 -1.78 10.82 -36.77
CA ALA A 474 -2.39 11.69 -37.75
C ALA A 474 -3.43 12.60 -37.08
N ASP A 475 -3.51 13.85 -37.53
CA ASP A 475 -4.62 14.75 -37.25
C ASP A 475 -5.63 14.85 -38.42
N SER A 476 -5.23 14.40 -39.61
CA SER A 476 -6.01 14.38 -40.84
C SER A 476 -5.51 13.27 -41.79
N GLN A 477 -6.31 12.84 -42.77
CA GLN A 477 -5.82 11.92 -43.80
C GLN A 477 -4.84 12.67 -44.71
N SER A 478 -3.60 12.17 -44.80
CA SER A 478 -2.59 12.69 -45.72
C SER A 478 -2.09 11.59 -46.65
N ASP A 479 -2.12 11.87 -47.96
CA ASP A 479 -1.57 11.02 -49.02
C ASP A 479 -0.11 11.38 -49.36
N THR A 480 0.52 12.25 -48.55
CA THR A 480 1.83 12.83 -48.86
C THR A 480 3.03 12.01 -48.41
N TRP A 481 2.85 10.83 -47.82
CA TRP A 481 3.95 9.99 -47.29
C TRP A 481 4.86 9.36 -48.36
N GLU A 482 6.17 9.32 -48.11
CA GLU A 482 7.18 8.66 -48.97
C GLU A 482 6.92 7.15 -49.10
N GLU A 483 7.44 6.53 -50.18
CA GLU A 483 7.16 5.13 -50.49
C GLU A 483 7.58 4.18 -49.34
N SER A 484 8.68 4.48 -48.66
CA SER A 484 9.16 3.65 -47.54
C SER A 484 8.21 3.70 -46.33
N VAL A 485 7.68 4.88 -45.99
CA VAL A 485 6.75 5.08 -44.88
C VAL A 485 5.38 4.45 -45.20
N VAL A 486 4.91 4.56 -46.43
CA VAL A 486 3.70 3.87 -46.89
C VAL A 486 3.84 2.36 -46.72
N LYS A 487 4.96 1.77 -47.20
CA LYS A 487 5.23 0.33 -47.02
C LYS A 487 5.27 -0.08 -45.55
N ILE A 488 5.83 0.74 -44.66
CA ILE A 488 5.82 0.48 -43.20
C ILE A 488 4.38 0.38 -42.69
N MET A 489 3.52 1.32 -43.07
CA MET A 489 2.13 1.33 -42.63
C MET A 489 1.33 0.15 -43.20
N GLU A 490 1.58 -0.24 -44.45
CA GLU A 490 0.96 -1.41 -45.10
C GLU A 490 1.36 -2.75 -44.44
N LEU A 491 2.52 -2.81 -43.79
CA LEU A 491 2.93 -3.99 -43.03
C LEU A 491 2.09 -4.22 -41.76
N ILE A 492 1.39 -3.18 -41.28
CA ILE A 492 0.50 -3.29 -40.13
C ILE A 492 -0.81 -3.99 -40.55
N GLN A 493 -0.96 -5.26 -40.19
CA GLN A 493 -2.21 -5.99 -40.42
C GLN A 493 -3.18 -5.73 -39.27
N GLY A 494 -4.32 -5.10 -39.56
CA GLY A 494 -5.38 -4.82 -38.58
C GLY A 494 -4.93 -3.88 -37.45
N PRO A 495 -4.56 -2.62 -37.77
CA PRO A 495 -4.03 -1.69 -36.77
C PRO A 495 -5.05 -1.41 -35.66
N ASP A 496 -4.56 -1.31 -34.43
CA ASP A 496 -5.34 -0.71 -33.35
C ASP A 496 -5.39 0.81 -33.56
N VAL A 497 -6.58 1.40 -33.46
CA VAL A 497 -6.79 2.85 -33.63
C VAL A 497 -7.08 3.49 -32.27
N TRP A 498 -6.23 4.41 -31.85
CA TRP A 498 -6.27 5.02 -30.52
C TRP A 498 -6.46 6.52 -30.65
N ALA A 499 -7.57 7.04 -30.13
CA ALA A 499 -7.70 8.48 -29.90
C ALA A 499 -6.79 8.89 -28.74
N ILE A 500 -5.99 9.95 -28.94
CA ILE A 500 -5.05 10.42 -27.93
C ILE A 500 -5.75 11.42 -27.00
N PHE A 501 -5.67 11.13 -25.71
CA PHE A 501 -6.26 11.94 -24.65
C PHE A 501 -5.19 12.31 -23.63
N GLU A 502 -5.39 13.45 -22.99
CA GLU A 502 -4.55 13.94 -21.90
C GLU A 502 -5.41 14.65 -20.84
N HIS A 503 -4.88 14.84 -19.64
CA HIS A 503 -5.55 15.63 -18.62
C HIS A 503 -5.29 17.13 -18.78
N PRO A 504 -6.25 17.98 -18.39
CA PRO A 504 -6.04 19.42 -18.28
C PRO A 504 -5.05 19.76 -17.16
N GLU A 505 -4.55 21.00 -17.21
CA GLU A 505 -3.84 21.61 -16.10
C GLU A 505 -4.74 21.69 -14.87
N VAL A 506 -4.12 21.49 -13.70
CA VAL A 506 -4.80 21.44 -12.41
C VAL A 506 -3.98 22.18 -11.35
N PRO A 507 -4.63 22.77 -10.34
CA PRO A 507 -3.94 23.56 -9.34
C PRO A 507 -3.18 22.69 -8.32
N SER A 508 -3.63 21.46 -8.08
CA SER A 508 -3.12 20.55 -7.06
C SER A 508 -3.36 19.11 -7.49
N PHE A 509 -2.59 18.13 -7.01
CA PHE A 509 -2.86 16.69 -7.17
C PHE A 509 -3.53 16.06 -5.95
N HIS A 510 -3.88 16.80 -4.90
CA HIS A 510 -4.57 16.25 -3.75
C HIS A 510 -5.68 17.17 -3.20
N GLU A 511 -6.57 16.57 -2.43
CA GLU A 511 -7.60 17.25 -1.63
C GLU A 511 -7.64 16.55 -0.27
N SER A 512 -7.16 17.23 0.77
CA SER A 512 -6.91 16.67 2.10
C SER A 512 -6.14 15.34 2.06
N ARG A 513 -6.78 14.19 2.35
CA ARG A 513 -6.12 12.87 2.44
C ARG A 513 -6.30 11.99 1.21
N VAL A 514 -6.68 12.58 0.07
CA VAL A 514 -6.78 11.91 -1.23
C VAL A 514 -5.80 12.56 -2.21
N CYS A 515 -4.83 11.82 -2.72
CA CYS A 515 -3.78 12.30 -3.62
C CYS A 515 -3.75 11.51 -4.93
N LEU A 516 -3.27 12.11 -6.03
CA LEU A 516 -3.19 11.50 -7.36
C LEU A 516 -1.73 11.24 -7.77
N LEU A 517 -1.51 10.14 -8.49
CA LEU A 517 -0.20 9.74 -9.00
C LEU A 517 -0.29 9.15 -10.41
N GLY A 518 0.71 9.46 -11.25
CA GLY A 518 0.78 8.96 -12.62
C GLY A 518 -0.33 9.51 -13.51
N ASP A 519 -0.83 8.68 -14.43
CA ASP A 519 -1.87 9.10 -15.39
C ASP A 519 -3.17 9.61 -14.72
N ALA A 520 -3.45 9.26 -13.46
CA ALA A 520 -4.58 9.83 -12.73
C ALA A 520 -4.38 11.33 -12.41
N ALA A 521 -3.13 11.76 -12.24
CA ALA A 521 -2.73 13.14 -11.98
C ALA A 521 -2.45 13.92 -13.28
N HIS A 522 -1.69 13.33 -14.20
CA HIS A 522 -1.07 14.04 -15.33
C HIS A 522 -0.92 13.18 -16.59
N ALA A 523 -1.96 12.41 -16.94
CA ALA A 523 -2.00 11.74 -18.23
C ALA A 523 -1.64 12.71 -19.36
N THR A 524 -0.67 12.32 -20.19
CA THR A 524 -0.04 13.18 -21.19
C THR A 524 -0.05 12.52 -22.56
N SER A 525 -0.01 13.33 -23.62
CA SER A 525 0.26 12.84 -24.96
C SER A 525 1.62 12.11 -25.03
N PRO A 526 1.78 11.08 -25.87
CA PRO A 526 2.92 10.16 -25.78
C PRO A 526 4.19 10.64 -26.50
N HIS A 527 4.25 11.89 -26.98
CA HIS A 527 5.31 12.34 -27.90
C HIS A 527 6.71 12.40 -27.27
N PHE A 528 6.82 12.57 -25.94
CA PHE A 528 8.08 12.34 -25.20
C PHE A 528 8.19 10.96 -24.55
N GLY A 529 7.13 10.15 -24.55
CA GLY A 529 7.13 8.84 -23.89
C GLY A 529 7.23 8.90 -22.36
N GLN A 530 6.75 9.97 -21.71
CA GLN A 530 7.01 10.24 -20.29
C GLN A 530 5.89 9.87 -19.30
N GLY A 531 4.72 9.38 -19.73
CA GLY A 531 3.63 9.05 -18.78
C GLY A 531 4.06 8.09 -17.66
N ALA A 532 4.62 6.94 -18.03
CA ALA A 532 5.17 5.98 -17.04
C ALA A 532 6.43 6.50 -16.33
N GLY A 533 7.22 7.36 -16.99
CA GLY A 533 8.40 8.00 -16.42
C GLY A 533 8.05 8.93 -15.27
N MET A 534 7.06 9.80 -15.46
CA MET A 534 6.55 10.70 -14.43
C MET A 534 5.95 9.93 -13.26
N ALA A 535 5.22 8.83 -13.50
CA ALA A 535 4.69 8.00 -12.42
C ALA A 535 5.80 7.40 -11.53
N LEU A 536 6.97 7.07 -12.10
CA LEU A 536 8.14 6.65 -11.32
C LEU A 536 8.69 7.80 -10.48
N GLU A 537 8.81 9.00 -11.06
CA GLU A 537 9.27 10.19 -10.31
C GLU A 537 8.32 10.52 -9.15
N ASP A 538 7.02 10.47 -9.38
CA ASP A 538 6.01 10.70 -8.36
C ASP A 538 6.14 9.68 -7.21
N ALA A 539 6.23 8.39 -7.54
CA ALA A 539 6.34 7.33 -6.54
C ALA A 539 7.61 7.47 -5.70
N TYR A 540 8.71 7.94 -6.32
CA TYR A 540 9.93 8.26 -5.59
C TYR A 540 9.72 9.40 -4.59
N VAL A 541 9.18 10.55 -5.02
CA VAL A 541 9.01 11.71 -4.14
C VAL A 541 7.96 11.42 -3.04
N LEU A 542 6.77 10.95 -3.43
CA LEU A 542 5.64 10.73 -2.54
C LEU A 542 5.95 9.71 -1.44
N SER A 543 6.60 8.58 -1.79
CA SER A 543 6.92 7.55 -0.80
C SER A 543 7.92 8.01 0.26
N ASN A 544 8.88 8.87 -0.10
CA ASN A 544 9.84 9.40 0.86
C ASN A 544 9.18 10.42 1.80
N LEU A 545 8.27 11.26 1.29
CA LEU A 545 7.51 12.21 2.12
C LEU A 545 6.58 11.48 3.09
N LEU A 546 5.81 10.49 2.61
CA LEU A 546 5.00 9.64 3.47
C LEU A 546 5.86 8.84 4.47
N GLY A 547 7.04 8.39 4.04
CA GLY A 547 8.00 7.68 4.89
C GLY A 547 8.52 8.53 6.06
N SER A 548 8.63 9.85 5.85
CA SER A 548 9.03 10.82 6.87
C SER A 548 7.92 11.17 7.86
N CYS A 549 6.67 10.81 7.58
CA CYS A 549 5.55 11.08 8.48
C CYS A 549 5.66 10.26 9.78
N LYS A 550 5.58 10.94 10.93
CA LYS A 550 5.58 10.35 12.27
C LYS A 550 4.18 9.98 12.75
N SER A 551 3.17 10.63 12.18
CA SER A 551 1.76 10.41 12.50
C SER A 551 0.88 10.66 11.28
N ARG A 552 -0.38 10.21 11.35
CA ARG A 552 -1.37 10.44 10.29
C ARG A 552 -1.73 11.92 10.08
N ASP A 553 -1.47 12.77 11.05
CA ASP A 553 -1.80 14.20 10.98
C ASP A 553 -0.81 14.95 10.07
N GLU A 554 0.34 14.34 9.77
CA GLU A 554 1.36 14.90 8.86
C GLU A 554 1.13 14.50 7.38
N ILE A 555 0.11 13.69 7.07
CA ILE A 555 -0.09 13.18 5.71
C ILE A 555 -0.46 14.29 4.73
N GLU A 556 -1.38 15.17 5.10
CA GLU A 556 -1.82 16.28 4.24
C GLU A 556 -0.64 17.20 3.90
N LYS A 557 0.16 17.51 4.91
CA LYS A 557 1.42 18.23 4.79
C LYS A 557 2.44 17.53 3.88
N ALA A 558 2.52 16.20 3.90
CA ALA A 558 3.34 15.44 2.97
C ALA A 558 2.79 15.52 1.52
N PHE A 559 1.48 15.61 1.35
CA PHE A 559 0.87 15.84 0.03
C PHE A 559 1.11 17.27 -0.46
N ASP A 560 1.04 18.29 0.41
CA ASP A 560 1.37 19.68 0.04
C ASP A 560 2.82 19.79 -0.48
N ALA A 561 3.74 19.15 0.24
CA ALA A 561 5.15 19.08 -0.16
C ALA A 561 5.35 18.35 -1.49
N TYR A 562 4.65 17.23 -1.71
CA TYR A 562 4.66 16.51 -2.97
C TYR A 562 4.17 17.40 -4.12
N ASP A 563 3.05 18.08 -3.91
CA ASP A 563 2.43 18.95 -4.90
C ASP A 563 3.34 20.10 -5.32
N SER A 564 3.99 20.74 -4.35
CA SER A 564 4.86 21.90 -4.57
C SER A 564 5.95 21.65 -5.61
N VAL A 565 6.45 20.41 -5.71
CA VAL A 565 7.52 20.04 -6.66
C VAL A 565 7.01 19.25 -7.86
N ARG A 566 5.93 18.47 -7.71
CA ARG A 566 5.44 17.55 -8.75
C ARG A 566 4.44 18.19 -9.69
N VAL A 567 3.53 19.05 -9.21
CA VAL A 567 2.55 19.72 -10.08
C VAL A 567 3.26 20.58 -11.15
N PRO A 568 4.20 21.49 -10.80
CA PRO A 568 4.86 22.32 -11.81
C PRO A 568 5.64 21.50 -12.84
N ARG A 569 6.29 20.42 -12.39
CA ARG A 569 7.07 19.54 -13.27
C ARG A 569 6.18 18.75 -14.22
N ALA A 570 5.16 18.06 -13.70
CA ALA A 570 4.31 17.20 -14.50
C ALA A 570 3.46 17.98 -15.51
N LEU A 571 2.95 19.15 -15.13
CA LEU A 571 2.21 20.02 -16.06
C LEU A 571 3.11 20.57 -17.16
N LYS A 572 4.35 20.96 -16.83
CA LYS A 572 5.32 21.40 -17.84
C LYS A 572 5.67 20.28 -18.83
N VAL A 573 5.89 19.05 -18.36
CA VAL A 573 6.10 17.90 -19.25
C VAL A 573 4.87 17.66 -20.14
N THR A 574 3.66 17.80 -19.61
CA THR A 574 2.42 17.62 -20.37
C THR A 574 2.27 18.68 -21.47
N ALA A 575 2.51 19.95 -21.14
CA ALA A 575 2.50 21.05 -22.11
C ALA A 575 3.58 20.88 -23.19
N MET A 576 4.80 20.51 -22.79
CA MET A 576 5.88 20.22 -23.73
C MET A 576 5.52 19.04 -24.63
N SER A 577 4.93 17.97 -24.12
CA SER A 577 4.55 16.81 -24.94
C SER A 577 3.51 17.16 -26.00
N ARG A 578 2.55 18.04 -25.67
CA ARG A 578 1.60 18.58 -26.65
C ARG A 578 2.34 19.40 -27.73
N LYS A 579 3.22 20.31 -27.34
CA LYS A 579 4.03 21.12 -28.28
C LYS A 579 4.88 20.23 -29.20
N GLN A 580 5.50 19.20 -28.63
CA GLN A 580 6.29 18.21 -29.38
C GLN A 580 5.44 17.46 -30.41
N GLY A 581 4.18 17.15 -30.11
CA GLY A 581 3.26 16.58 -31.11
C GLY A 581 3.06 17.50 -32.32
N GLU A 582 2.86 18.80 -32.10
CA GLU A 582 2.76 19.78 -33.19
C GLU A 582 4.09 19.99 -33.92
N LEU A 583 5.23 19.91 -33.21
CA LEU A 583 6.56 20.01 -33.81
C LEU A 583 6.82 18.84 -34.78
N LEU A 584 6.44 17.63 -34.38
CA LEU A 584 6.58 16.42 -35.20
C LEU A 584 5.67 16.46 -36.45
N ASP A 585 4.55 17.16 -36.34
CA ASP A 585 3.59 17.33 -37.45
C ASP A 585 3.86 18.60 -38.29
N MET A 586 4.98 19.29 -38.05
CA MET A 586 5.40 20.54 -38.72
C MET A 586 4.39 21.69 -38.60
N LYS A 587 3.71 21.77 -37.45
CA LYS A 587 2.63 22.74 -37.15
C LYS A 587 2.94 23.64 -35.95
N GLU A 588 4.07 23.44 -35.30
CA GLU A 588 4.48 24.28 -34.18
C GLU A 588 4.79 25.71 -34.66
N GLU A 589 4.23 26.71 -33.96
CA GLU A 589 4.16 28.09 -34.43
C GLU A 589 5.54 28.74 -34.68
N GLU A 590 6.54 28.42 -33.85
CA GLU A 590 7.88 29.03 -33.96
C GLU A 590 8.75 28.36 -35.05
N SER A 591 8.60 27.05 -35.20
CA SER A 591 9.44 26.21 -36.06
C SER A 591 8.83 26.04 -37.46
N GLY A 592 7.52 25.84 -37.57
CA GLY A 592 6.87 25.45 -38.83
C GLY A 592 7.49 24.18 -39.40
N ASP A 593 7.91 24.24 -40.66
CA ASP A 593 8.62 23.22 -41.42
C ASP A 593 10.15 23.47 -41.53
N ASP A 594 10.68 24.46 -40.79
CA ASP A 594 12.11 24.77 -40.76
C ASP A 594 12.89 23.66 -40.03
N LEU A 595 13.57 22.81 -40.80
CA LEU A 595 14.27 21.64 -40.29
C LEU A 595 15.39 21.98 -39.29
N GLU A 596 16.04 23.15 -39.40
CA GLU A 596 17.10 23.55 -38.47
C GLU A 596 16.52 23.92 -37.11
N LYS A 597 15.39 24.65 -37.12
CA LYS A 597 14.66 24.96 -35.88
C LYS A 597 14.09 23.71 -35.23
N ILE A 598 13.48 22.81 -36.01
CA ILE A 598 12.98 21.52 -35.51
C ILE A 598 14.13 20.74 -34.85
N ALA A 599 15.26 20.58 -35.54
CA ALA A 599 16.42 19.86 -35.02
C ALA A 599 16.92 20.42 -33.68
N SER A 600 16.98 21.75 -33.56
CA SER A 600 17.36 22.44 -32.32
C SER A 600 16.39 22.18 -31.17
N SER A 601 15.09 22.28 -31.44
CA SER A 601 14.02 22.06 -30.45
C SER A 601 14.01 20.61 -29.94
N LEU A 602 14.14 19.63 -30.84
CA LEU A 602 14.13 18.20 -30.51
C LEU A 602 15.17 17.83 -29.44
N ASN A 603 16.40 18.34 -29.56
CA ASN A 603 17.44 18.08 -28.57
C ASN A 603 17.23 18.93 -27.31
N LYS A 604 16.91 20.22 -27.42
CA LYS A 604 16.80 21.12 -26.27
C LYS A 604 15.70 20.70 -25.29
N GLU A 605 14.51 20.36 -25.79
CA GLU A 605 13.35 20.09 -24.94
C GLU A 605 13.49 18.77 -24.17
N VAL A 606 14.01 17.73 -24.82
CA VAL A 606 14.16 16.42 -24.18
C VAL A 606 15.20 16.43 -23.04
N ARG A 607 16.24 17.29 -23.13
CA ARG A 607 17.26 17.46 -22.07
C ARG A 607 16.66 17.95 -20.76
N TRP A 608 15.77 18.94 -20.80
CA TRP A 608 15.10 19.43 -19.60
C TRP A 608 14.33 18.32 -18.86
N ILE A 609 13.82 17.32 -19.61
CA ILE A 609 13.13 16.17 -19.04
C ILE A 609 14.12 15.15 -18.47
N TRP A 610 15.12 14.75 -19.26
CA TRP A 610 16.07 13.69 -18.92
C TRP A 610 17.05 14.07 -17.83
N ASP A 611 17.51 15.31 -17.82
CA ASP A 611 18.57 15.81 -16.93
C ASP A 611 18.01 16.31 -15.59
N ALA A 612 16.75 15.97 -15.30
CA ALA A 612 16.09 16.34 -14.07
C ALA A 612 16.77 15.70 -12.85
N ASP A 613 17.21 16.54 -11.91
CA ASP A 613 17.77 16.08 -10.64
C ASP A 613 16.66 15.71 -9.66
N LEU A 614 16.25 14.44 -9.72
CA LEU A 614 15.23 13.88 -8.82
C LEU A 614 15.64 13.94 -7.35
N ARG A 615 16.94 13.94 -7.03
CA ARG A 615 17.40 14.06 -5.64
C ARG A 615 17.21 15.49 -5.15
N ALA A 616 17.48 16.48 -6.00
CA ALA A 616 17.20 17.88 -5.70
C ALA A 616 15.70 18.11 -5.50
N HIS A 617 14.83 17.56 -6.36
CA HIS A 617 13.37 17.66 -6.16
C HIS A 617 12.91 17.04 -4.84
N LEU A 618 13.43 15.86 -4.47
CA LEU A 618 13.09 15.27 -3.18
C LEU A 618 13.59 16.15 -2.02
N LYS A 619 14.80 16.69 -2.12
CA LYS A 619 15.35 17.58 -1.10
C LYS A 619 14.48 18.82 -0.91
N GLU A 620 14.09 19.48 -2.00
CA GLU A 620 13.19 20.63 -1.98
C GLU A 620 11.84 20.28 -1.34
N ALA A 621 11.24 19.15 -1.72
CA ALA A 621 9.98 18.70 -1.12
C ALA A 621 10.13 18.42 0.38
N VAL A 622 11.23 17.81 0.82
CA VAL A 622 11.52 17.59 2.24
C VAL A 622 11.70 18.91 2.98
N GLU A 623 12.35 19.91 2.38
CA GLU A 623 12.47 21.25 2.98
C GLU A 623 11.11 21.94 3.13
N VAL A 624 10.21 21.80 2.14
CA VAL A 624 8.82 22.28 2.24
C VAL A 624 8.08 21.55 3.36
N PHE A 625 8.20 20.22 3.41
CA PHE A 625 7.65 19.40 4.49
C PHE A 625 8.18 19.87 5.85
N GLU A 626 9.47 20.10 6.05
CA GLU A 626 9.98 20.51 7.37
C GLU A 626 9.55 21.94 7.76
N LYS A 627 9.45 22.87 6.82
CA LYS A 627 9.12 24.29 7.10
C LYS A 627 7.68 24.54 7.56
N ILE A 628 6.73 23.71 7.14
CA ILE A 628 5.32 23.90 7.52
C ILE A 628 5.10 23.83 9.06
N ASP A 629 6.04 23.23 9.83
CA ASP A 629 5.96 23.24 11.32
C ASP A 629 6.43 24.55 11.97
N THR A 630 7.09 25.46 11.24
CA THR A 630 7.65 26.69 11.82
C THR A 630 6.73 27.92 11.75
N GLU A 631 5.59 27.82 11.06
CA GLU A 631 4.65 28.94 10.86
C GLU A 631 3.27 28.76 11.52
N SER A 632 3.04 27.63 12.22
CA SER A 632 1.86 27.36 13.07
C SER A 632 2.20 27.52 14.55
#